data_AF-A0A2N9EKC0-F1
#
_entry.id   AF-A0A2N9EKC0-F1
#
_cell.length_a   1.000
_cell.length_b   1.000
_cell.length_c   1.000
_cell.angle_alpha   90.00
_cell.angle_beta   90.00
_cell.angle_gamma   90.00
#
_symmetry.space_group_name_H-M   'P 1'
#
loop_
_entity.id
_entity.type
_entity.pdbx_description
1 polymer ?
#
loop_
_entity_poly.entity_id
_entity_poly.type
_entity_poly.pdbx_seq_one_letter_code
_entity_poly.pdbx_strand_id
1 'polypeptide(L)'
;MASSSSLNTQETIDLNDVPSVMHAPSSMPEVWRPYFLFPNGPVTVTDSVMLNGVTATVVAAGLYTLEDGKCAASVSNMGQRLHVRNHEVRALRSQVTILQRLLKENKKKVGEFKEENKRLKKLVDSYANDLVTRSTEQSKITDVLQKQYEKLLVEVKELASHPIP
;
A
#
# COMPACT_ATOMS: atom_id res chain seq x y z
N MET A 1 -29.64 20.62 12.71
CA MET A 1 -28.32 20.78 12.08
C MET A 1 -27.28 20.58 13.15
N ALA A 2 -26.54 19.47 13.09
CA ALA A 2 -25.39 19.23 13.94
C ALA A 2 -24.31 18.64 13.02
N SER A 3 -23.28 19.43 12.75
CA SER A 3 -22.13 19.02 11.95
C SER A 3 -21.07 18.47 12.90
N SER A 4 -20.76 17.19 12.79
CA SER A 4 -19.56 16.59 13.40
C SER A 4 -18.45 16.55 12.35
N SER A 5 -17.45 17.40 12.56
CA SER A 5 -16.18 17.41 11.83
C SER A 5 -15.26 16.35 12.42
N SER A 6 -14.80 15.39 11.60
CA SER A 6 -13.68 14.52 11.94
C SER A 6 -12.43 15.00 11.19
N LEU A 7 -11.42 15.45 11.95
CA LEU A 7 -10.08 15.66 11.43
C LEU A 7 -9.52 14.31 10.96
N ASN A 8 -9.40 14.15 9.64
CA ASN A 8 -8.62 13.09 9.02
C ASN A 8 -7.17 13.59 8.88
N THR A 9 -6.30 13.20 9.82
CA THR A 9 -4.85 13.26 9.58
C THR A 9 -4.46 12.08 8.69
N GLN A 10 -4.63 12.26 7.39
CA GLN A 10 -4.14 11.34 6.38
C GLN A 10 -2.62 11.52 6.29
N GLU A 11 -1.87 10.70 7.02
CA GLU A 11 -0.46 10.46 6.68
C GLU A 11 -0.45 9.76 5.31
N THR A 12 -0.24 10.54 4.26
CA THR A 12 -0.09 10.08 2.89
C THR A 12 1.23 9.35 2.78
N ILE A 13 1.18 8.02 2.71
CA ILE A 13 2.35 7.18 2.46
C ILE A 13 2.65 7.25 0.96
N ASP A 14 3.69 8.01 0.57
CA ASP A 14 4.20 8.02 -0.82
C ASP A 14 4.99 6.73 -1.09
N LEU A 15 4.57 5.98 -2.11
CA LEU A 15 5.17 4.70 -2.52
C LEU A 15 6.44 4.89 -3.36
N ASN A 16 6.78 6.13 -3.74
CA ASN A 16 7.99 6.46 -4.49
C ASN A 16 9.10 7.04 -3.62
N ASP A 17 8.83 7.29 -2.33
CA ASP A 17 9.84 7.80 -1.42
C ASP A 17 10.81 6.66 -1.07
N VAL A 18 12.04 6.79 -1.54
CA VAL A 18 13.12 5.88 -1.14
C VAL A 18 13.34 6.11 0.35
N PRO A 19 13.31 5.08 1.22
CA PRO A 19 13.46 5.30 2.64
C PRO A 19 14.82 5.95 2.88
N SER A 20 14.80 7.26 3.16
CA SER A 20 15.98 7.97 3.67
C SER A 20 16.48 7.15 4.83
N VAL A 21 17.76 6.77 4.75
CA VAL A 21 18.53 6.00 5.73
C VAL A 21 17.98 6.28 7.11
N MET A 22 17.13 5.37 7.57
CA MET A 22 16.59 5.44 8.92
C MET A 22 17.82 5.31 9.78
N HIS A 23 18.27 6.43 10.35
CA HIS A 23 19.33 6.44 11.34
C HIS A 23 19.01 5.32 12.31
N ALA A 24 19.84 4.28 12.27
CA ALA A 24 19.67 3.15 13.16
C ALA A 24 19.60 3.75 14.58
N PRO A 25 18.55 3.46 15.36
CA PRO A 25 18.65 3.73 16.78
C PRO A 25 19.85 2.91 17.25
N SER A 26 20.95 3.60 17.59
CA SER A 26 22.20 3.02 18.08
C SER A 26 22.04 2.38 19.47
N SER A 27 20.82 2.02 19.84
CA SER A 27 20.50 1.23 21.01
C SER A 27 19.74 0.00 20.54
N MET A 28 20.48 -1.02 20.10
CA MET A 28 19.99 -2.38 20.23
C MET A 28 19.47 -2.52 21.67
N PRO A 29 18.24 -3.02 21.92
CA PRO A 29 17.86 -3.33 23.29
C PRO A 29 18.88 -4.37 23.74
N GLU A 30 19.63 -4.05 24.80
CA GLU A 30 20.63 -4.94 25.37
C GLU A 30 20.00 -6.32 25.45
N VAL A 31 20.54 -7.26 24.66
CA VAL A 31 20.29 -8.68 24.86
C VAL A 31 20.49 -8.88 26.35
N TRP A 32 19.43 -9.26 27.07
CA TRP A 32 19.47 -9.47 28.51
C TRP A 32 20.63 -10.42 28.81
N ARG A 33 21.75 -9.84 29.22
CA ARG A 33 22.90 -10.56 29.75
C ARG A 33 22.66 -10.52 31.25
N PRO A 34 22.38 -11.66 31.89
CA PRO A 34 22.38 -11.71 33.34
C PRO A 34 23.83 -11.49 33.77
N TYR A 35 24.22 -10.23 33.96
CA TYR A 35 25.43 -9.90 34.67
C TYR A 35 25.10 -10.11 36.14
N PHE A 36 25.63 -11.18 36.73
CA PHE A 36 25.74 -11.28 38.18
C PHE A 36 26.80 -10.26 38.62
N LEU A 37 26.40 -8.99 38.71
CA LEU A 37 27.22 -7.97 39.35
C LEU A 37 27.08 -8.17 40.87
N PHE A 38 27.95 -9.00 41.42
CA PHE A 38 28.33 -8.81 42.82
C PHE A 38 29.12 -7.50 42.89
N PRO A 39 28.79 -6.56 43.81
CA PRO A 39 29.41 -5.23 43.85
C PRO A 39 30.92 -5.23 44.14
N ASN A 40 31.53 -6.39 44.44
CA ASN A 40 32.90 -6.49 44.96
C ASN A 40 33.85 -7.43 44.17
N GLY A 41 33.51 -7.88 42.96
CA GLY A 41 34.36 -8.78 42.16
C GLY A 41 34.15 -10.29 42.44
N PRO A 42 34.98 -11.19 41.88
CA PRO A 42 34.83 -12.64 42.03
C PRO A 42 34.97 -13.05 43.50
N VAL A 43 33.97 -13.74 44.03
CA VAL A 43 33.96 -14.24 45.42
C VAL A 43 35.13 -15.20 45.62
N THR A 44 36.09 -14.83 46.47
CA THR A 44 37.20 -15.71 46.85
C THR A 44 36.78 -16.62 48.01
N VAL A 45 37.42 -17.79 48.14
CA VAL A 45 37.14 -18.79 49.20
C VAL A 45 37.21 -18.20 50.63
N THR A 46 37.82 -17.03 50.80
CA THR A 46 37.96 -16.31 52.07
C THR A 46 36.87 -15.28 52.36
N ASP A 47 36.01 -14.92 51.40
CA ASP A 47 34.95 -13.90 51.57
C ASP A 47 33.66 -14.47 52.21
N SER A 48 33.84 -15.39 53.16
CA SER A 48 32.74 -16.11 53.81
C SER A 48 31.94 -15.20 54.75
N VAL A 49 30.89 -14.56 54.22
CA VAL A 49 29.89 -13.81 55.01
C VAL A 49 29.04 -14.73 55.92
N MET A 50 29.14 -16.05 55.77
CA MET A 50 28.35 -17.02 56.54
C MET A 50 29.23 -17.78 57.56
N LEU A 51 29.63 -17.12 58.65
CA LEU A 51 30.42 -17.76 59.73
C LEU A 51 29.62 -18.77 60.56
N ASN A 52 28.32 -18.96 60.30
CA ASN A 52 27.52 -20.00 60.95
C ASN A 52 26.64 -20.76 59.94
N GLY A 53 26.49 -22.07 60.15
CA GLY A 53 25.73 -22.95 59.25
C GLY A 53 24.24 -22.62 59.16
N VAL A 54 23.66 -21.99 60.19
CA VAL A 54 22.24 -21.64 60.24
C VAL A 54 21.92 -20.47 59.31
N THR A 55 22.74 -19.43 59.31
CA THR A 55 22.61 -18.27 58.41
C THR A 55 22.90 -18.70 56.97
N ALA A 56 23.86 -19.61 56.75
CA ALA A 56 24.09 -20.19 55.42
C ALA A 56 22.83 -20.92 54.89
N THR A 57 22.19 -21.74 55.74
CA THR A 57 20.94 -22.44 55.38
C THR A 57 19.77 -21.46 55.17
N VAL A 58 19.63 -20.43 56.00
CA VAL A 58 18.56 -19.42 55.87
C VAL A 58 18.75 -18.54 54.62
N VAL A 59 19.98 -18.13 54.32
CA VAL A 59 20.30 -17.35 53.12
C VAL A 59 20.17 -18.20 51.86
N ALA A 60 20.64 -19.46 51.88
CA ALA A 60 20.41 -20.40 50.78
C ALA A 60 18.90 -20.63 50.58
N ALA A 61 18.14 -20.88 51.65
CA ALA A 61 16.69 -21.03 51.57
C ALA A 61 15.99 -19.77 51.07
N GLY A 62 16.45 -18.57 51.45
CA GLY A 62 15.90 -17.28 50.97
C GLY A 62 16.20 -16.99 49.49
N LEU A 63 17.40 -17.34 49.02
CA LEU A 63 17.80 -17.26 47.60
C LEU A 63 17.02 -18.27 46.74
N TYR A 64 16.90 -19.51 47.20
CA TYR A 64 16.18 -20.58 46.50
C TYR A 64 14.65 -20.37 46.39
N THR A 65 14.06 -19.44 47.16
CA THR A 65 12.60 -19.34 47.27
C THR A 65 11.99 -18.02 46.76
N LEU A 66 12.69 -16.88 46.83
CA LEU A 66 12.11 -15.59 46.42
C LEU A 66 12.59 -15.10 45.04
N GLU A 67 13.89 -15.14 44.79
CA GLU A 67 14.48 -14.58 43.55
C GLU A 67 14.39 -15.57 42.38
N ASP A 68 14.50 -16.87 42.65
CA ASP A 68 14.31 -17.94 41.65
C ASP A 68 12.87 -17.97 41.12
N GLY A 69 11.88 -17.73 41.98
CA GLY A 69 10.46 -17.67 41.60
C GLY A 69 10.13 -16.45 40.72
N LYS A 70 10.66 -15.27 41.08
CA LYS A 70 10.49 -14.04 40.26
C LYS A 70 11.21 -14.17 38.92
N CYS A 71 12.42 -14.75 38.91
CA CYS A 71 13.18 -15.02 37.70
C CYS A 71 12.41 -15.99 36.78
N ALA A 72 11.90 -17.10 37.32
CA ALA A 72 11.11 -18.07 36.56
C ALA A 72 9.82 -17.46 35.99
N ALA A 73 9.12 -16.62 36.75
CA ALA A 73 7.91 -15.93 36.28
C ALA A 73 8.22 -14.94 35.14
N SER A 74 9.32 -14.18 35.26
CA SER A 74 9.78 -13.26 34.21
C SER A 74 10.13 -14.01 32.91
N VAL A 75 10.92 -15.08 33.02
CA VAL A 75 11.31 -15.92 31.87
C VAL A 75 10.08 -16.56 31.23
N SER A 76 9.12 -17.05 32.03
CA SER A 76 7.86 -17.60 31.53
C SER A 76 7.03 -16.54 30.79
N ASN A 77 6.90 -15.33 31.35
CA ASN A 77 6.18 -14.23 30.69
C ASN A 77 6.84 -13.85 29.34
N MET A 78 8.16 -13.76 29.30
CA MET A 78 8.92 -13.52 28.07
C MET A 78 8.68 -14.63 27.04
N GLY A 79 8.70 -15.90 27.47
CA GLY A 79 8.43 -17.05 26.61
C GLY A 79 7.04 -16.99 25.98
N GLN A 80 6.01 -16.67 26.77
CA GLN A 80 4.63 -16.52 26.27
C GLN A 80 4.50 -15.38 25.26
N ARG A 81 5.07 -14.21 25.58
CA ARG A 81 5.08 -13.07 24.66
C ARG A 81 5.80 -13.40 23.35
N LEU A 82 6.94 -14.08 23.43
CA LEU A 82 7.69 -14.50 22.24
C LEU A 82 6.90 -15.50 21.39
N HIS A 83 6.19 -16.45 22.02
CA HIS A 83 5.34 -17.40 21.34
C HIS A 83 4.21 -16.71 20.56
N VAL A 84 3.50 -15.77 21.18
CA VAL A 84 2.46 -14.95 20.53
C VAL A 84 3.04 -14.17 19.35
N ARG A 85 4.15 -13.46 19.55
CA ARG A 85 4.82 -12.69 18.49
C ARG A 85 5.29 -13.59 17.34
N ASN A 86 5.74 -14.81 17.62
CA ASN A 86 6.11 -15.78 16.58
C ASN A 86 4.92 -16.18 15.70
N HIS A 87 3.75 -16.39 16.32
CA HIS A 87 2.52 -16.67 15.59
C HIS A 87 2.07 -15.50 14.72
N GLU A 88 2.12 -14.27 15.23
CA GLU A 88 1.82 -13.06 14.47
C GLU A 88 2.77 -12.90 13.27
N VAL A 89 4.07 -13.08 13.47
CA VAL A 89 5.07 -13.03 12.38
C VAL A 89 4.78 -14.09 11.31
N ARG A 90 4.37 -15.29 11.71
CA ARG A 90 3.97 -16.35 10.77
C ARG A 90 2.73 -15.96 9.97
N ALA A 91 1.72 -15.38 10.62
CA ALA A 91 0.52 -14.90 9.96
C ALA A 91 0.83 -13.76 8.97
N LEU A 92 1.67 -12.80 9.36
CA LEU A 92 2.14 -11.72 8.50
C LEU A 92 2.91 -12.26 7.29
N ARG A 93 3.80 -13.24 7.48
CA ARG A 93 4.54 -13.88 6.37
C ARG A 93 3.60 -14.52 5.36
N SER A 94 2.54 -15.19 5.81
CA SER A 94 1.51 -15.73 4.92
C SER A 94 0.78 -14.63 4.15
N GLN A 95 0.39 -13.54 4.82
CA GLN A 95 -0.27 -12.40 4.17
C GLN A 95 0.62 -11.73 3.12
N VAL A 96 1.90 -11.49 3.43
CA VAL A 96 2.87 -10.94 2.48
C VAL A 96 2.99 -11.81 1.24
N THR A 97 3.00 -13.13 1.40
CA THR A 97 3.05 -14.06 0.27
C THR A 97 1.81 -13.94 -0.64
N ILE A 98 0.62 -13.78 -0.05
CA ILE A 98 -0.62 -13.56 -0.80
C ILE A 98 -0.57 -12.22 -1.54
N LEU A 99 -0.16 -11.14 -0.86
CA LEU A 99 -0.05 -9.81 -1.46
C LEU A 99 0.95 -9.77 -2.61
N GLN A 100 2.10 -10.44 -2.48
CA GLN A 100 3.08 -10.55 -3.56
C GLN A 100 2.51 -11.23 -4.81
N ARG A 101 1.69 -12.27 -4.64
CA ARG A 101 0.99 -12.93 -5.75
C ARG A 101 0.00 -11.98 -6.42
N LEU A 102 -0.86 -11.32 -5.63
CA LEU A 102 -1.84 -10.36 -6.14
C LEU A 102 -1.17 -9.20 -6.88
N LEU A 103 -0.06 -8.68 -6.35
CA LEU A 103 0.72 -7.64 -7.01
C LEU A 103 1.26 -8.10 -8.37
N LYS A 104 1.78 -9.33 -8.45
CA LYS A 104 2.27 -9.91 -9.71
C LYS A 104 1.15 -10.05 -10.73
N GLU A 105 -0.01 -10.54 -10.31
CA GLU A 105 -1.20 -10.68 -11.16
C GLU A 105 -1.72 -9.31 -11.65
N ASN A 106 -1.81 -8.33 -10.75
CA ASN A 106 -2.25 -6.97 -11.10
C ASN A 106 -1.27 -6.29 -12.06
N LYS A 107 0.04 -6.47 -11.88
CA LYS A 107 1.05 -5.97 -12.83
C LYS A 107 0.85 -6.55 -14.24
N LYS A 108 0.48 -7.84 -14.35
CA LYS A 108 0.14 -8.47 -15.63
C LYS A 108 -1.11 -7.84 -16.24
N LYS A 109 -2.20 -7.71 -15.48
CA LYS A 109 -3.47 -7.12 -15.94
C LYS A 109 -3.31 -5.67 -16.42
N VAL A 110 -2.51 -4.86 -15.72
CA VAL A 110 -2.19 -3.49 -16.15
C VAL A 110 -1.50 -3.48 -17.52
N GLY A 111 -0.60 -4.44 -17.77
CA GLY A 111 0.03 -4.60 -19.09
C GLY A 111 -0.99 -4.94 -20.19
N GLU A 112 -1.90 -5.87 -19.92
CA GLU A 112 -2.98 -6.26 -20.85
C GLU A 112 -3.90 -5.07 -21.16
N PHE A 113 -4.34 -4.33 -20.14
CA PHE A 113 -5.18 -3.15 -20.31
C PHE A 113 -4.49 -2.03 -21.09
N LYS A 114 -3.16 -1.87 -20.94
CA LYS A 114 -2.40 -0.88 -21.71
C LYS A 114 -2.40 -1.19 -23.22
N GLU A 115 -2.25 -2.47 -23.59
CA GLU A 115 -2.30 -2.88 -24.98
C GLU A 115 -3.71 -2.80 -25.56
N GLU A 116 -4.74 -3.14 -24.77
CA GLU A 116 -6.13 -2.97 -25.20
C GLU A 116 -6.48 -1.50 -25.42
N ASN A 117 -6.07 -0.62 -24.51
CA ASN A 117 -6.26 0.82 -24.69
C ASN A 117 -5.57 1.36 -25.95
N LYS A 118 -4.42 0.83 -26.36
CA LYS A 118 -3.80 1.18 -27.66
C LYS A 118 -4.67 0.73 -28.84
N ARG A 119 -5.26 -0.48 -28.78
CA ARG A 119 -6.14 -0.98 -29.84
C ARG A 119 -7.40 -0.14 -29.95
N LEU A 120 -8.04 0.16 -28.82
CA LEU A 120 -9.22 1.01 -28.75
C LEU A 120 -8.92 2.41 -29.30
N LYS A 121 -7.77 2.99 -28.99
CA LYS A 121 -7.38 4.29 -29.55
C LYS A 121 -7.30 4.25 -31.09
N LYS A 122 -6.65 3.23 -31.66
CA LYS A 122 -6.60 3.06 -33.13
C LYS A 122 -7.99 2.92 -33.74
N LEU A 123 -8.89 2.20 -33.07
CA LEU A 123 -10.26 2.03 -33.53
C LEU A 123 -11.03 3.36 -33.52
N VAL A 124 -10.90 4.15 -32.46
CA VAL A 124 -11.50 5.48 -32.35
C VAL A 124 -10.96 6.41 -33.44
N ASP A 125 -9.65 6.43 -33.65
CA ASP A 125 -9.02 7.25 -34.70
C ASP A 125 -9.54 6.85 -36.10
N SER A 126 -9.68 5.54 -36.36
CA SER A 126 -10.26 5.03 -37.61
C SER A 126 -11.71 5.48 -37.80
N TYR A 127 -12.51 5.42 -36.74
CA TYR A 127 -13.92 5.82 -36.79
C TYR A 127 -14.07 7.33 -37.00
N ALA A 128 -13.25 8.14 -36.34
CA ALA A 128 -13.21 9.58 -36.54
C ALA A 128 -12.89 9.94 -38.00
N ASN A 129 -11.91 9.24 -38.61
CA ASN A 129 -11.55 9.45 -40.01
C ASN A 129 -12.69 9.06 -40.98
N ASP A 130 -13.38 7.95 -40.73
CA ASP A 130 -14.54 7.53 -41.53
C ASP A 130 -15.67 8.57 -41.46
N LEU A 131 -16.00 9.04 -40.25
CA LEU A 131 -17.01 10.07 -40.05
C LEU A 131 -16.68 11.38 -40.77
N VAL A 132 -15.42 11.84 -40.69
CA VAL A 132 -14.96 13.03 -41.43
C VAL A 132 -15.12 12.82 -42.92
N THR A 133 -14.70 11.65 -43.45
CA THR A 133 -14.82 11.34 -44.87
C THR A 133 -16.26 11.42 -45.33
N ARG A 134 -17.18 10.73 -44.64
CA ARG A 134 -18.61 10.74 -44.94
C ARG A 134 -19.22 12.15 -44.84
N SER A 135 -18.83 12.93 -43.83
CA SER A 135 -19.29 14.31 -43.68
C SER A 135 -18.85 15.19 -44.86
N THR A 136 -17.62 15.04 -45.34
CA THR A 136 -17.15 15.79 -46.50
C THR A 136 -17.87 15.39 -47.79
N GLU A 137 -18.19 14.11 -47.97
CA GLU A 137 -18.99 13.63 -49.11
C GLU A 137 -20.42 14.17 -49.07
N GLN A 138 -21.05 14.14 -47.90
CA GLN A 138 -22.38 14.71 -47.71
C GLN A 138 -22.39 16.22 -48.00
N SER A 139 -21.40 16.97 -47.52
CA SER A 139 -21.27 18.41 -47.82
C SER A 139 -21.22 18.66 -49.33
N LYS A 140 -20.43 17.88 -50.08
CA LYS A 140 -20.35 18.00 -51.54
C LYS A 140 -21.70 17.74 -52.21
N ILE A 141 -22.45 16.72 -51.76
CA ILE A 141 -23.77 16.40 -52.30
C ILE A 141 -24.76 17.53 -52.00
N THR A 142 -24.75 18.07 -50.79
CA THR A 142 -25.58 19.21 -50.39
C THR A 142 -25.29 20.44 -51.26
N ASP A 143 -24.02 20.77 -51.49
CA ASP A 143 -23.63 21.90 -52.36
C ASP A 143 -24.14 21.73 -53.79
N VAL A 144 -24.07 20.51 -54.33
CA VAL A 144 -24.59 20.19 -55.67
C VAL A 144 -26.12 20.34 -55.70
N LEU A 145 -26.83 19.78 -54.72
CA LEU A 145 -28.30 19.89 -54.64
C LEU A 145 -28.75 21.35 -54.47
N GLN A 146 -28.05 22.14 -53.66
CA GLN A 146 -28.37 23.56 -53.48
C GLN A 146 -28.24 24.33 -54.80
N LYS A 147 -27.16 24.11 -55.57
CA LYS A 147 -26.99 24.73 -56.89
C LYS A 147 -28.10 24.33 -57.86
N GLN A 148 -28.53 23.06 -57.86
CA GLN A 148 -29.64 22.61 -58.69
C GLN A 148 -30.95 23.28 -58.29
N TYR A 149 -31.20 23.40 -56.98
CA TYR A 149 -32.39 24.07 -56.46
C TYR A 149 -32.44 25.57 -56.86
N GLU A 150 -31.33 26.29 -56.70
CA GLU A 150 -31.22 27.69 -57.09
C GLU A 150 -31.45 27.88 -58.60
N LYS A 151 -30.88 27.00 -59.43
CA LYS A 151 -31.11 27.00 -60.89
C LYS A 151 -32.58 26.82 -61.23
N LEU A 152 -33.23 25.79 -60.66
CA LEU A 152 -34.64 25.51 -60.89
C LEU A 152 -35.54 26.67 -60.43
N LEU A 153 -35.20 27.32 -59.31
CA LEU A 153 -35.94 28.47 -58.81
C LEU A 153 -35.91 29.66 -59.78
N VAL A 154 -34.78 29.88 -60.46
CA VAL A 154 -34.66 30.92 -61.50
C VAL A 154 -35.54 30.57 -62.70
N GLU A 155 -35.46 29.33 -63.22
CA GLU A 155 -36.27 28.87 -64.36
C GLU A 155 -37.78 29.01 -64.08
N VAL A 156 -38.24 28.64 -62.88
CA VAL A 156 -39.64 28.79 -62.48
C VAL A 156 -40.08 30.25 -62.45
N LYS A 157 -39.22 31.16 -61.98
CA LYS A 157 -39.53 32.61 -61.97
C LYS A 157 -39.63 33.19 -63.38
N GLU A 158 -38.74 32.78 -64.28
CA GLU A 158 -38.80 33.18 -65.70
C GLU A 158 -40.09 32.70 -66.36
N LEU A 159 -40.48 31.44 -66.16
CA LEU A 159 -41.73 30.90 -66.68
C LEU A 159 -42.97 31.65 -66.15
N ALA A 160 -42.99 31.97 -64.85
CA ALA A 160 -44.09 32.73 -64.24
C ALA A 160 -44.19 34.19 -64.72
N SER A 161 -43.12 34.74 -65.31
CA SER A 161 -43.10 36.11 -65.84
C SER A 161 -43.60 36.23 -67.30
N HIS A 162 -43.84 35.10 -67.98
CA HIS A 162 -44.46 35.11 -69.31
C HIS A 162 -45.99 35.25 -69.20
N PRO A 163 -46.63 36.21 -69.89
CA PRO A 163 -48.08 36.37 -69.83
C PRO A 163 -48.78 35.16 -70.44
N ILE A 164 -49.83 34.67 -69.78
CA ILE A 164 -50.72 33.67 -70.36
C ILE A 164 -51.53 34.38 -71.48
N PRO A 165 -51.56 33.84 -72.71
CA PRO A 165 -52.30 34.42 -73.84
C PRO A 165 -53.80 34.57 -73.60
#